data_AF-A0A9D5MZL1-F1
#
_entry.id   AF-A0A9D5MZL1-F1
#
_cell.length_a   1.000
_cell.length_b   1.000
_cell.length_c   1.000
_cell.angle_alpha   90.00
_cell.angle_beta   90.00
_cell.angle_gamma   90.00
#
_symmetry.space_group_name_H-M   'P 1'
#
loop_
_entity.id
_entity.type
_entity.pdbx_description
1 polymer ?
#
loop_
_entity_poly.entity_id
_entity_poly.type
_entity_poly.pdbx_seq_one_letter_code
_entity_poly.pdbx_strand_id
1 'polypeptide(L)'
;MVRKLPIGIQGFEKLRTDHFLYVDKTRYIYQLAHNNVPYFLSRPRRFGKSLLLSTMKAYWEGKMELFSGLEIEKLEEGNPDAWRSYPVFTLISTALTIGKRERLSAR
;
A
#
# COMPACT_ATOMS: atom_id res chain seq x y z
N MET A 1 -3.81 25.27 -3.81
CA MET A 1 -5.04 24.45 -3.69
C MET A 1 -5.03 23.76 -2.35
N VAL A 2 -6.07 23.95 -1.52
CA VAL A 2 -6.13 23.38 -0.15
C VAL A 2 -6.47 21.89 -0.25
N ARG A 3 -5.55 21.02 0.19
CA ARG A 3 -5.81 19.57 0.23
C ARG A 3 -6.77 19.26 1.38
N LYS A 4 -7.81 18.47 1.12
CA LYS A 4 -8.79 18.07 2.14
C LYS A 4 -8.13 17.11 3.13
N LEU A 5 -8.50 17.22 4.41
CA LEU A 5 -8.10 16.25 5.43
C LEU A 5 -8.94 14.97 5.28
N PRO A 6 -8.32 13.77 5.31
CA PRO A 6 -9.03 12.51 5.20
C PRO A 6 -9.73 12.16 6.52
N ILE A 7 -10.89 12.76 6.78
CA ILE A 7 -11.72 12.42 7.95
C ILE A 7 -12.51 11.15 7.61
N GLY A 8 -12.25 10.05 8.33
CA GLY A 8 -12.94 8.76 8.14
C GLY A 8 -12.46 7.95 6.95
N ILE A 9 -11.51 8.44 6.15
CA ILE A 9 -10.95 7.72 5.00
C ILE A 9 -9.69 6.98 5.44
N GLN A 10 -9.69 5.66 5.23
CA GLN A 10 -8.60 4.78 5.69
C GLN A 10 -7.97 3.96 4.55
N GLY A 11 -8.48 4.07 3.33
CA GLY A 11 -7.95 3.37 2.16
C GLY A 11 -6.97 4.24 1.39
N PHE A 12 -5.78 3.70 1.13
CA PHE A 12 -4.74 4.38 0.37
C PHE A 12 -5.20 4.76 -1.04
N GLU A 13 -5.83 3.84 -1.75
CA GLU A 13 -6.35 4.08 -3.12
C GLU A 13 -7.28 5.30 -3.17
N LYS A 14 -8.31 5.32 -2.32
CA LYS A 14 -9.24 6.45 -2.24
C LYS A 14 -8.55 7.76 -1.86
N LEU A 15 -7.58 7.70 -0.94
CA LEU A 15 -6.82 8.88 -0.51
C LEU A 15 -6.06 9.50 -1.69
N ARG A 16 -5.47 8.65 -2.55
CA ARG A 16 -4.71 9.08 -3.73
C ARG A 16 -5.61 9.58 -4.87
N THR A 17 -6.68 8.86 -5.18
CA THR A 17 -7.64 9.22 -6.25
C THR A 17 -8.39 10.50 -5.94
N ASP A 18 -8.82 10.72 -4.69
CA ASP A 18 -9.58 11.90 -4.29
C ASP A 18 -8.67 13.08 -3.86
N HIS A 19 -7.35 12.97 -4.07
CA HIS A 19 -6.33 13.99 -3.77
C HIS A 19 -6.36 14.54 -2.32
N PHE A 20 -6.62 13.65 -1.35
CA PHE A 20 -6.52 13.99 0.07
C PHE A 20 -5.07 14.23 0.51
N LEU A 21 -4.91 14.88 1.66
CA LEU A 21 -3.60 15.00 2.29
C LEU A 21 -3.09 13.62 2.71
N TYR A 22 -2.01 13.17 2.06
CA TYR A 22 -1.24 11.99 2.44
C TYR A 22 0.07 12.42 3.07
N VAL A 23 0.41 11.84 4.22
CA VAL A 23 1.78 11.95 4.77
C VAL A 23 2.57 10.78 4.23
N ASP A 24 3.56 11.07 3.39
CA ASP A 24 4.37 10.04 2.76
C ASP A 24 5.21 9.28 3.80
N LYS A 25 5.04 7.96 3.81
CA LYS A 25 5.80 7.01 4.64
C LYS A 25 6.29 5.84 3.79
N THR A 26 6.27 5.98 2.46
CA THR A 26 6.52 4.88 1.53
C THR A 26 7.98 4.40 1.54
N ARG A 27 8.93 5.25 1.95
CA ARG A 27 10.31 4.83 2.27
C ARG A 27 10.38 3.67 3.26
N TYR A 28 9.54 3.68 4.29
CA TYR A 28 9.53 2.59 5.26
C TYR A 28 8.94 1.31 4.66
N ILE A 29 8.00 1.43 3.73
CA ILE A 29 7.43 0.29 3.00
C ILE A 29 8.50 -0.32 2.10
N TYR A 30 9.28 0.50 1.39
CA TYR A 30 10.43 0.03 0.62
C TYR A 30 11.42 -0.75 1.48
N GLN A 31 11.81 -0.20 2.65
CA GLN A 31 12.68 -0.89 3.60
C GLN A 31 12.07 -2.21 4.10
N LEU A 32 10.76 -2.22 4.41
CA LEU A 32 10.05 -3.42 4.82
C LEU A 32 10.03 -4.51 3.73
N ALA A 33 9.94 -4.11 2.46
CA ALA A 33 9.88 -5.04 1.33
C ALA A 33 11.25 -5.64 0.99
N HIS A 34 12.33 -4.87 1.14
CA HIS A 34 13.68 -5.28 0.74
C HIS A 34 14.52 -5.84 1.88
N ASN A 35 14.16 -5.58 3.14
CA ASN A 35 14.87 -6.12 4.29
C ASN A 35 14.29 -7.48 4.71
N ASN A 36 15.14 -8.50 4.81
CA ASN A 36 14.75 -9.85 5.25
C ASN A 36 14.58 -9.99 6.78
N VAL A 37 14.33 -8.89 7.50
CA VAL A 37 14.22 -8.88 8.96
C VAL A 37 12.74 -8.88 9.36
N PRO A 38 12.30 -9.71 10.32
CA PRO A 38 10.93 -9.63 10.82
C PRO A 38 10.68 -8.32 11.57
N TYR A 39 9.63 -7.59 11.20
CA TYR A 39 9.26 -6.32 11.81
C TYR A 39 8.09 -6.45 12.78
N PHE A 40 8.26 -5.93 13.99
CA PHE A 40 7.17 -5.79 14.95
C PHE A 40 6.54 -4.40 14.87
N LEU A 41 5.33 -4.32 14.32
CA LEU A 41 4.52 -3.10 14.35
C LEU A 41 3.76 -3.04 15.68
N SER A 42 4.29 -2.30 16.65
CA SER A 42 3.62 -2.02 17.94
C SER A 42 2.16 -1.57 17.69
N ARG A 43 1.24 -1.76 18.65
CA ARG A 43 -0.20 -1.39 18.52
C ARG A 43 -0.56 -0.02 19.14
N PRO A 44 0.03 1.12 18.73
CA PRO A 44 -0.43 2.42 19.19
C PRO A 44 -1.83 2.72 18.64
N ARG A 45 -2.68 3.26 19.51
CA ARG A 45 -4.04 3.70 19.15
C ARG A 45 -3.95 4.82 18.12
N ARG A 46 -4.77 4.75 17.06
CA ARG A 46 -4.81 5.73 15.95
C ARG A 46 -3.52 5.88 15.12
N PHE A 47 -2.60 4.93 15.19
CA PHE A 47 -1.34 4.97 14.41
C PHE A 47 -1.52 4.90 12.88
N GLY A 48 -2.71 4.51 12.40
CA GLY A 48 -2.97 4.40 10.97
C GLY A 48 -2.55 3.04 10.37
N LYS A 49 -2.64 1.95 11.15
CA LYS A 49 -2.32 0.60 10.67
C LYS A 49 -3.12 0.19 9.44
N SER A 50 -4.42 0.50 9.41
CA SER A 50 -5.28 0.20 8.25
C SER A 50 -4.78 0.89 6.99
N LEU A 51 -4.37 2.17 7.11
CA LEU A 51 -3.82 2.93 5.99
C LEU A 51 -2.51 2.30 5.51
N LEU A 52 -1.59 1.99 6.43
CA LEU A 52 -0.31 1.34 6.12
C LEU A 52 -0.53 0.00 5.38
N LEU A 53 -1.41 -0.86 5.91
CA LEU A 53 -1.74 -2.14 5.27
C LEU A 53 -2.37 -1.95 3.89
N SER A 54 -3.22 -0.93 3.71
CA SER A 54 -3.81 -0.63 2.40
C SER A 54 -2.79 -0.11 1.40
N THR A 55 -1.78 0.67 1.84
CA THR A 55 -0.66 1.10 1.01
C THR A 55 0.21 -0.08 0.61
N MET A 56 0.58 -0.92 1.58
CA MET A 56 1.31 -2.16 1.34
C MET A 56 0.61 -3.08 0.36
N LYS A 57 -0.71 -3.28 0.54
CA LYS A 57 -1.53 -4.05 -0.40
C LYS A 57 -1.45 -3.47 -1.82
N ALA A 58 -1.62 -2.15 -1.98
CA ALA A 58 -1.53 -1.52 -3.30
C ALA A 58 -0.14 -1.67 -3.95
N TYR A 59 0.92 -1.65 -3.14
CA TYR A 59 2.29 -1.85 -3.61
C TYR A 59 2.49 -3.27 -4.16
N TRP A 60 2.09 -4.31 -3.40
CA TRP A 60 2.18 -5.70 -3.85
C TRP A 60 1.18 -6.07 -4.95
N GLU A 61 0.05 -5.38 -5.05
CA GLU A 61 -0.87 -5.49 -6.20
C GLU A 61 -0.31 -4.83 -7.48
N GLY A 62 0.84 -4.15 -7.42
CA GLY A 62 1.50 -3.55 -8.58
C GLY A 62 0.85 -2.25 -9.08
N LYS A 63 0.06 -1.55 -8.24
CA LYS A 63 -0.68 -0.33 -8.61
C LYS A 63 0.23 0.92 -8.63
N MET A 64 1.20 0.95 -9.54
CA MET A 64 2.22 2.00 -9.65
C MET A 64 1.63 3.41 -9.73
N GLU A 65 0.49 3.58 -10.40
CA GLU A 65 -0.19 4.86 -10.57
C GLU A 65 -0.54 5.56 -9.25
N LEU A 66 -0.80 4.77 -8.20
CA LEU A 66 -1.11 5.30 -6.87
C LEU A 66 0.13 5.87 -6.16
N PHE A 67 1.33 5.49 -6.58
CA PHE A 67 2.59 5.89 -5.95
C PHE A 67 3.30 7.04 -6.64
N SER A 68 2.72 7.59 -7.72
CA SER A 68 3.35 8.71 -8.44
C SER A 68 3.59 9.94 -7.55
N GLY A 69 4.81 10.45 -7.56
CA GLY A 69 5.28 11.56 -6.73
C GLY A 69 5.52 11.21 -5.26
N LEU A 70 5.52 9.93 -4.89
CA LEU A 70 5.93 9.46 -3.56
C LEU A 70 7.39 9.00 -3.57
N GLU A 71 7.99 8.91 -2.38
CA GLU A 71 9.41 8.57 -2.24
C GLU A 71 9.74 7.17 -2.78
N ILE A 72 8.83 6.20 -2.64
CA ILE A 72 9.04 4.83 -3.17
C ILE A 72 9.17 4.75 -4.68
N GLU A 73 8.53 5.66 -5.44
CA GLU A 73 8.67 5.72 -6.89
C GLU A 73 10.13 5.92 -7.30
N LYS A 74 10.84 6.78 -6.56
CA LYS A 74 12.27 7.07 -6.77
C LYS A 74 13.17 5.95 -6.25
N LEU A 75 12.78 5.29 -5.16
CA LEU A 75 13.57 4.20 -4.57
C LEU A 75 13.52 2.91 -5.40
N GLU A 76 12.43 2.69 -6.14
CA GLU A 76 12.27 1.59 -7.07
C GLU A 76 12.87 1.87 -8.47
N GLU A 77 13.39 3.08 -8.69
CA GLU A 77 13.99 3.47 -9.96
C GLU A 77 15.26 2.62 -10.20
N GLY A 78 15.17 1.69 -11.15
CA GLY A 78 16.25 0.75 -11.48
C GLY A 78 16.09 -0.67 -10.91
N ASN A 79 15.00 -0.96 -10.20
CA ASN A 79 14.67 -2.32 -9.78
C ASN A 79 13.84 -3.04 -10.86
N PRO A 80 14.37 -4.10 -11.52
CA PRO A 80 13.65 -4.81 -12.58
C PRO A 80 12.44 -5.62 -12.08
N ASP A 81 12.37 -5.90 -10.77
CA ASP A 81 11.24 -6.61 -10.15
C ASP A 81 10.21 -5.65 -9.52
N ALA A 82 10.42 -4.33 -9.65
CA ALA A 82 9.48 -3.35 -9.14
C ALA A 82 8.08 -3.50 -9.77
N TRP A 83 7.04 -3.24 -8.98
CA TRP A 83 5.63 -3.24 -9.41
C TRP A 83 5.08 -4.57 -9.91
N ARG A 84 5.79 -5.68 -9.69
CA ARG A 84 5.26 -7.01 -9.99
C ARG A 84 4.01 -7.29 -9.15
N SER A 85 2.95 -7.73 -9.81
CA SER A 85 1.69 -8.07 -9.14
C SER A 85 1.81 -9.41 -8.43
N TYR A 86 1.48 -9.42 -7.14
CA TYR A 86 1.43 -10.59 -6.28
C TYR A 86 0.03 -10.77 -5.69
N PRO A 87 -0.43 -12.01 -5.47
CA PRO A 87 -1.67 -12.24 -4.75
C PRO A 87 -1.53 -11.83 -3.28
N VAL A 88 -2.25 -10.78 -2.88
CA VAL A 88 -2.22 -10.27 -1.49
C VAL A 88 -3.39 -10.82 -0.68
N PHE A 89 -3.08 -11.52 0.40
CA PHE A 89 -4.08 -12.00 1.37
C PHE A 89 -4.06 -11.14 2.62
N THR A 90 -5.20 -10.48 2.92
CA THR A 90 -5.35 -9.72 4.15
C THR A 90 -6.18 -10.52 5.16
N LEU A 91 -5.55 -10.94 6.25
CA LEU A 91 -6.21 -11.60 7.36
C LEU A 91 -6.45 -10.59 8.47
N ILE A 92 -7.71 -10.22 8.66
CA ILE A 92 -8.16 -9.41 9.80
C ILE A 92 -9.17 -10.24 10.59
N SER A 93 -9.12 -10.15 11.91
CA SER A 93 -9.96 -10.90 12.85
C SER A 93 -11.48 -10.75 12.64
N THR A 94 -11.92 -9.85 11.75
CA THR A 94 -13.33 -9.51 11.55
C THR A 94 -13.91 -9.93 10.20
N ALA A 95 -13.11 -10.28 9.17
CA ALA A 95 -13.59 -10.83 7.89
C ALA A 95 -12.44 -11.21 6.96
N LEU A 96 -12.55 -12.34 6.27
CA LEU A 96 -11.62 -12.76 5.22
C LEU A 96 -12.00 -12.04 3.92
N THR A 97 -11.24 -11.03 3.52
CA THR A 97 -11.44 -10.34 2.23
C THR A 97 -10.48 -10.92 1.21
N ILE A 98 -11.00 -11.72 0.28
CA ILE A 98 -10.20 -12.31 -0.82
C ILE A 98 -10.00 -11.24 -1.89
N GLY A 99 -8.73 -10.89 -2.17
CA GLY A 99 -8.36 -10.06 -3.32
C GLY A 99 -8.75 -10.75 -4.63
N LYS A 100 -9.24 -9.95 -5.58
CA LYS A 100 -9.85 -10.35 -6.86
C LYS A 100 -9.08 -11.50 -7.54
N ARG A 101 -9.73 -12.65 -7.74
CA ARG A 101 -9.24 -13.74 -8.62
C ARG A 101 -9.11 -13.18 -10.04
N GLU A 102 -7.91 -12.93 -10.49
CA GLU A 102 -7.64 -12.80 -11.91
C GLU A 102 -7.85 -14.18 -12.54
N ARG A 103 -8.80 -14.28 -13.48
CA ARG A 103 -8.99 -15.49 -14.27
C ARG A 103 -7.70 -15.71 -15.05
N LEU A 104 -6.94 -16.72 -14.65
CA LEU A 104 -6.04 -17.41 -15.57
C LEU A 104 -6.93 -18.00 -16.67
N SER A 105 -7.12 -17.27 -17.77
CA SER A 105 -7.58 -17.87 -19.02
C SER A 105 -6.41 -18.67 -19.58
N ALA A 106 -6.26 -19.89 -19.09
CA ALA A 106 -5.49 -20.90 -19.77
C ALA A 106 -6.38 -21.45 -20.90
N ARG A 107 -6.04 -21.03 -22.13
CA ARG A 107 -6.49 -21.55 -23.42
C ARG A 107 -7.93 -21.27 -23.85
#